data_AF-D7EM26-F1
#
_entry.id   AF-D7EM26-F1
#
_cell.length_a   1.000
_cell.length_b   1.000
_cell.length_c   1.000
_cell.angle_alpha   90.00
_cell.angle_beta   90.00
_cell.angle_gamma   90.00
#
_symmetry.space_group_name_H-M   'P 1'
#
loop_
_entity.id
_entity.type
_entity.pdbx_description
1 polymer ?
#
loop_
_entity_poly.entity_id
_entity_poly.type
_entity_poly.pdbx_seq_one_letter_code
_entity_poly.pdbx_strand_id
1 'polypeptide(L)'
;MDLRFKAPFTAIVAGPTACGKSYFTTRFLIHLMCDVKFQRIVWFYDEWQLLYESNVKAENLQIEYHQGIPVMCGFDSEHPTLIVIDDLMSEANGRVVDIFK
;
A
#
# COMPACT_ATOMS: atom_id res chain seq x y z
N MET A 1 14.39 21.26 4.84
CA MET A 1 13.93 20.04 5.55
C MET A 1 13.28 19.15 4.50
N ASP A 2 13.73 17.90 4.36
CA ASP A 2 13.07 16.93 3.48
C ASP A 2 11.85 16.36 4.22
N LEU A 3 10.65 16.53 3.66
CA LEU A 3 9.38 16.12 4.28
C LEU A 3 8.89 14.77 3.77
N ARG A 4 9.64 14.12 2.88
CA ARG A 4 9.29 12.79 2.35
C ARG A 4 9.48 11.72 3.41
N PHE A 5 8.68 10.66 3.31
CA PHE A 5 8.86 9.45 4.09
C PHE A 5 10.23 8.85 3.80
N LYS A 6 10.92 8.40 4.85
CA LYS A 6 12.26 7.81 4.77
C LYS A 6 12.17 6.31 4.79
N ALA A 7 12.62 5.65 3.72
CA ALA A 7 12.67 4.19 3.69
C ALA A 7 13.81 3.63 4.54
N PRO A 8 13.62 2.50 5.25
CA PRO A 8 12.36 1.77 5.42
C PRO A 8 11.40 2.49 6.37
N PHE A 9 10.10 2.39 6.11
CA PHE A 9 9.07 2.93 7.01
C PHE A 9 7.88 1.98 7.11
N THR A 10 7.13 2.17 8.19
CA THR A 10 5.82 1.58 8.40
C THR A 10 4.85 2.71 8.73
N ALA A 11 3.70 2.75 8.06
CA ALA A 11 2.72 3.81 8.22
C ALA A 11 1.31 3.24 8.30
N ILE A 12 0.45 3.92 9.09
CA ILE A 12 -0.97 3.60 9.21
C ILE A 12 -1.77 4.82 8.76
N VAL A 13 -2.61 4.64 7.74
CA VAL A 13 -3.57 5.65 7.28
C VAL A 13 -4.94 5.24 7.83
N ALA A 14 -5.35 5.84 8.94
CA ALA A 14 -6.59 5.49 9.64
C ALA A 14 -7.64 6.60 9.56
N GLY A 15 -8.90 6.19 9.51
CA GLY A 15 -10.06 7.09 9.50
C GLY A 15 -11.34 6.35 9.11
N PRO A 16 -12.53 6.97 9.32
CA PRO A 16 -13.82 6.36 9.01
C PRO A 16 -13.97 5.94 7.54
N THR A 17 -14.97 5.11 7.24
CA THR A 17 -15.35 4.79 5.86
C THR A 17 -15.61 6.07 5.07
N ALA A 18 -15.19 6.10 3.80
CA ALA A 18 -15.31 7.25 2.89
C ALA A 18 -14.57 8.54 3.31
N CYS A 19 -13.66 8.51 4.29
CA CYS A 19 -12.87 9.71 4.65
C CYS A 19 -11.66 9.98 3.71
N GLY A 20 -11.48 9.17 2.66
CA GLY A 20 -10.44 9.39 1.64
C GLY A 20 -9.12 8.64 1.87
N LYS A 21 -9.07 7.57 2.67
CA LYS A 21 -7.85 6.77 2.91
C LYS A 21 -7.24 6.22 1.62
N SER A 22 -8.00 5.44 0.84
CA SER A 22 -7.54 4.84 -0.42
C SER A 22 -7.15 5.91 -1.44
N TYR A 23 -7.84 7.06 -1.43
CA TYR A 23 -7.47 8.23 -2.23
C TYR A 23 -6.12 8.82 -1.79
N PHE A 24 -5.89 8.97 -0.49
CA PHE A 24 -4.60 9.42 0.03
C PHE A 24 -3.47 8.47 -0.34
N THR A 25 -3.65 7.15 -0.15
CA THR A 25 -2.62 6.14 -0.48
C THR A 25 -2.28 6.14 -1.96
N THR A 26 -3.29 6.33 -2.81
CA THR A 26 -3.12 6.55 -4.24
C THR A 26 -2.26 7.78 -4.53
N ARG A 27 -2.59 8.93 -3.92
CA ARG A 27 -1.84 10.18 -4.13
C ARG A 27 -0.41 10.07 -3.61
N PHE A 28 -0.20 9.35 -2.50
CA PHE A 28 1.11 9.04 -1.94
C PHE A 28 2.00 8.32 -2.96
N LEU A 29 1.44 7.31 -3.65
CA LEU A 29 2.14 6.56 -4.70
C LEU A 29 2.45 7.43 -5.92
N ILE A 30 1.44 8.13 -6.45
CA ILE A 30 1.56 8.97 -7.64
C ILE A 30 2.62 10.06 -7.44
N HIS A 31 2.63 10.75 -6.29
CA HIS A 31 3.57 11.86 -6.07
C HIS A 31 4.93 11.39 -5.52
N LEU A 32 5.15 10.07 -5.41
CA LEU A 32 6.33 9.47 -4.78
C LEU A 32 6.72 10.22 -3.50
N MET A 33 5.79 10.30 -2.53
CA MET A 33 6.00 11.02 -1.27
C MET A 33 7.02 10.35 -0.32
N CYS A 34 7.88 9.48 -0.87
CA CYS A 34 8.96 8.78 -0.22
C CYS A 34 10.30 9.14 -0.88
N ASP A 35 11.40 8.98 -0.15
CA ASP A 35 12.74 9.24 -0.67
C ASP A 35 13.34 8.10 -1.50
N VAL A 36 12.68 6.94 -1.53
CA VAL A 36 13.02 5.80 -2.39
C VAL A 36 12.04 5.67 -3.55
N LYS A 37 12.54 5.21 -4.70
CA LYS A 37 11.71 4.73 -5.80
C LYS A 37 11.48 3.23 -5.63
N PHE A 38 10.22 2.84 -5.42
CA PHE A 38 9.86 1.43 -5.32
C PHE A 38 10.08 0.72 -6.65
N GLN A 39 10.68 -0.47 -6.59
CA GLN A 39 10.79 -1.37 -7.74
C GLN A 39 9.56 -2.27 -7.87
N ARG A 40 8.87 -2.50 -6.75
CA ARG A 40 7.67 -3.31 -6.68
C ARG A 40 6.65 -2.70 -5.74
N ILE A 41 5.38 -2.67 -6.15
CA ILE A 41 4.27 -2.19 -5.33
C ILE A 41 3.21 -3.27 -5.34
N VAL A 42 2.89 -3.81 -4.17
CA VAL A 42 1.89 -4.86 -4.00
C VAL A 42 0.76 -4.32 -3.14
N TRP A 43 -0.46 -4.36 -3.66
CA TRP A 43 -1.64 -3.82 -3.02
C TRP A 43 -2.63 -4.93 -2.70
N PHE A 44 -2.84 -5.17 -1.41
CA PHE A 44 -3.81 -6.11 -0.87
C PHE A 44 -5.13 -5.40 -0.57
N TYR A 45 -6.24 -5.96 -1.04
CA TYR A 45 -7.59 -5.38 -0.91
C TYR A 45 -8.64 -6.45 -0.58
N ASP A 46 -9.74 -6.07 0.07
CA ASP A 46 -10.92 -6.95 0.23
C ASP A 46 -11.88 -6.77 -0.97
N GLU A 47 -12.27 -5.52 -1.25
CA GLU A 47 -13.16 -5.15 -2.36
C GLU A 47 -12.47 -4.34 -3.46
N TRP A 48 -12.76 -4.66 -4.73
CA TRP A 48 -12.22 -3.91 -5.88
C TRP A 48 -12.82 -2.52 -5.97
N GLN A 49 -11.97 -1.50 -6.13
CA GLN A 49 -12.39 -0.10 -6.26
C GLN A 49 -12.02 0.45 -7.64
N LEU A 50 -12.94 1.19 -8.27
CA LEU A 50 -12.71 1.84 -9.57
C LEU A 50 -11.49 2.77 -9.58
N LEU A 51 -11.09 3.31 -8.42
CA LEU A 51 -9.90 4.16 -8.31
C LEU A 51 -8.61 3.41 -8.65
N TYR A 52 -8.56 2.09 -8.46
CA TYR A 52 -7.39 1.27 -8.79
C TYR A 52 -7.08 1.32 -10.29
N GLU A 53 -8.12 1.35 -11.13
CA GLU A 53 -8.00 1.41 -12.58
C GLU A 53 -7.47 2.76 -13.07
N SER A 54 -7.84 3.85 -12.40
CA SER A 54 -7.32 5.18 -12.72
C SER A 54 -5.84 5.34 -12.40
N ASN A 55 -5.33 4.61 -11.40
CA ASN A 55 -3.96 4.73 -10.91
C ASN A 55 -2.94 4.05 -11.83
N VAL A 56 -3.32 2.91 -12.40
CA VAL A 56 -2.48 2.12 -13.33
C VAL A 56 -2.15 2.90 -14.61
N LYS A 57 -3.07 3.78 -15.05
CA LYS A 57 -2.93 4.53 -16.30
C LYS A 57 -2.10 5.80 -16.17
N ALA A 58 -1.93 6.32 -14.96
CA ALA A 58 -1.40 7.67 -14.79
C ALA A 58 0.13 7.74 -14.90
N GLU A 59 0.90 6.76 -14.40
CA GLU A 59 2.34 6.98 -14.17
C GLU A 59 3.30 5.78 -14.37
N ASN A 60 3.01 4.80 -15.24
CA ASN A 60 3.84 3.59 -15.43
C ASN A 60 4.10 2.80 -14.11
N LEU A 61 3.30 3.06 -13.08
CA LEU A 61 3.34 2.33 -11.81
C LEU A 61 2.67 0.98 -12.04
N GLN A 62 3.48 -0.08 -12.11
CA GLN A 62 2.98 -1.45 -12.11
C GLN A 62 2.64 -1.82 -10.66
N ILE A 63 1.35 -1.75 -10.33
CA ILE A 63 0.82 -2.16 -9.03
C ILE A 63 0.27 -3.59 -9.19
N GLU A 64 0.79 -4.50 -8.37
CA GLU A 64 0.30 -5.88 -8.26
C GLU A 64 -0.87 -5.89 -7.27
N TYR A 65 -2.10 -6.03 -7.79
CA TYR A 65 -3.29 -6.10 -6.95
C TYR A 65 -3.60 -7.56 -6.57
N HIS A 66 -3.76 -7.82 -5.28
CA HIS A 66 -4.11 -9.14 -4.75
C HIS A 66 -5.27 -9.02 -3.78
N GLN A 67 -6.27 -9.89 -3.91
CA GLN A 67 -7.37 -9.92 -2.96
C GLN A 67 -6.97 -10.73 -1.70
N GLY A 68 -7.35 -10.24 -0.52
CA GLY A 68 -7.14 -10.91 0.78
C GLY A 68 -5.84 -10.56 1.49
N ILE A 69 -5.46 -11.35 2.50
CA ILE A 69 -4.29 -11.08 3.37
C ILE A 69 -2.98 -11.54 2.72
N PRO A 70 -1.90 -10.74 2.77
CA PRO A 70 -0.57 -11.17 2.29
C PRO A 70 -0.06 -12.41 3.02
N VAL A 71 0.46 -13.37 2.25
CA VAL A 71 1.39 -14.37 2.79
C VAL A 71 2.77 -13.75 2.73
N MET A 72 3.37 -13.44 3.88
CA MET A 72 4.66 -12.73 3.97
C MET A 72 5.86 -13.53 3.41
N CYS A 73 5.63 -14.76 2.94
CA CYS A 73 6.61 -15.60 2.26
C CYS A 73 6.79 -15.14 0.81
N GLY A 74 7.61 -14.11 0.57
CA GLY A 74 7.87 -13.61 -0.79
C GLY A 74 8.31 -12.15 -0.89
N PHE A 75 8.55 -11.49 0.24
CA PHE A 75 9.11 -10.14 0.29
C PHE A 75 10.53 -10.23 0.85
N ASP A 76 11.51 -9.92 0.01
CA ASP A 76 12.91 -9.78 0.42
C ASP A 76 13.24 -8.30 0.70
N SER A 77 14.38 -8.08 1.33
CA SER A 77 14.97 -6.74 1.52
C SER A 77 15.90 -6.34 0.37
N GLU A 78 16.02 -7.14 -0.69
CA GLU A 78 16.92 -6.87 -1.81
C GLU A 78 16.32 -5.81 -2.75
N HIS A 79 14.99 -5.80 -2.88
CA HIS A 79 14.27 -4.86 -3.73
C HIS A 79 13.41 -3.89 -2.91
N PRO A 80 13.51 -2.56 -3.11
CA PRO A 80 12.62 -1.58 -2.50
C PRO A 80 11.15 -1.87 -2.87
N THR A 81 10.44 -2.52 -1.94
CA THR A 81 9.07 -3.00 -2.15
C THR A 81 8.14 -2.27 -1.19
N LEU A 82 7.04 -1.73 -1.73
CA LEU A 82 5.95 -1.20 -0.92
C LEU A 82 4.81 -2.21 -0.86
N ILE A 83 4.40 -2.56 0.35
CA ILE A 83 3.23 -3.38 0.60
C ILE A 83 2.13 -2.46 1.12
N VAL A 84 1.03 -2.37 0.38
CA VAL A 84 -0.18 -1.64 0.79
C VAL A 84 -1.22 -2.67 1.22
N ILE A 85 -1.82 -2.42 2.38
CA ILE A 85 -2.90 -3.25 2.94
C ILE A 85 -4.09 -2.33 3.15
N ASP A 86 -5.08 -2.41 2.26
CA ASP A 86 -6.27 -1.55 2.31
C ASP A 86 -7.49 -2.36 2.74
N ASP A 87 -8.10 -1.91 3.83
CA ASP A 87 -9.38 -2.38 4.37
C ASP A 87 -9.57 -3.90 4.47
N LEU A 88 -8.66 -4.59 5.18
CA LEU A 88 -8.81 -6.01 5.54
C LEU A 88 -9.40 -6.21 6.96
N MET A 89 -10.05 -5.19 7.54
CA MET A 89 -10.48 -5.20 8.94
C MET A 89 -11.66 -6.17 9.20
N SER A 90 -12.48 -6.45 8.19
CA SER A 90 -13.53 -7.49 8.22
C SER A 90 -12.94 -8.91 8.33
N GLU A 91 -11.80 -9.15 7.68
CA GLU A 91 -11.11 -10.45 7.64
C GLU A 91 -9.93 -10.57 8.62
N ALA A 92 -9.67 -9.53 9.43
CA ALA A 92 -8.51 -9.40 10.31
C ALA A 92 -8.56 -10.34 11.53
N ASN A 93 -8.43 -11.64 11.30
CA ASN A 93 -8.10 -12.62 12.35
C ASN A 93 -6.63 -12.48 12.75
N GLY A 94 -6.24 -11.50 13.58
CA GLY A 94 -4.95 -11.42 14.29
C GLY A 94 -3.64 -11.39 13.45
N ARG A 95 -3.64 -11.81 12.18
CA ARG A 95 -2.47 -11.92 11.31
C ARG A 95 -2.03 -10.57 10.78
N VAL A 96 -2.95 -9.61 10.68
CA VAL A 96 -2.64 -8.23 10.26
C VAL A 96 -1.71 -7.55 11.27
N VAL A 97 -1.82 -7.87 12.58
CA VAL A 97 -0.93 -7.28 13.60
C VAL A 97 0.49 -7.84 13.55
N ASP A 98 0.69 -9.04 13.01
CA ASP A 98 2.03 -9.62 12.83
C ASP A 98 2.83 -8.95 11.71
N ILE A 99 2.16 -8.21 10.81
CA ILE A 99 2.80 -7.45 9.71
C ILE A 99 3.52 -6.21 10.24
N PHE A 100 3.06 -5.68 11.38
CA PHE A 100 3.60 -4.47 12.00
C PHE A 100 4.69 -4.73 13.05
N LYS A 101 5.15 -5.99 13.20
CA LYS A 101 6.17 -6.38 14.19
C LYS A 101 7.60 -6.24 13.67
#